data_AF-T0J498-F1
#
_entry.id   AF-T0J498-F1
#
_cell.length_a   1.000
_cell.length_b   1.000
_cell.length_c   1.000
_cell.angle_alpha   90.00
_cell.angle_beta   90.00
_cell.angle_gamma   90.00
#
_symmetry.space_group_name_H-M   'P 1'
#
loop_
_entity.id
_entity.type
_entity.pdbx_description
1 polymer ?
#
loop_
_entity_poly.entity_id
_entity_poly.type
_entity_poly.pdbx_seq_one_letter_code
_entity_poly.pdbx_strand_id
1 'polypeptide(L)'
;MPNVPAGFPILFDADMAIIEPAFVWLMEHAELSGRAHATETVRTYGEHLHDWFDSLEQSGIEWREADERVIAAYRNRMLENPSAHTGKPYARTTINARVSTVCRFYGWALDKGLIDHCPFRLTEKMTLMLDGAYRPG
;
A
#
# COMPACT_ATOMS: atom_id res chain seq x y z
N MET A 1 -11.46 -21.13 1.43
CA MET A 1 -10.23 -20.32 1.42
C MET A 1 -9.68 -20.35 0.01
N PRO A 2 -9.49 -19.21 -0.66
CA PRO A 2 -8.69 -19.19 -1.89
C PRO A 2 -7.30 -19.78 -1.60
N ASN A 3 -6.70 -20.44 -2.59
CA ASN A 3 -5.39 -21.05 -2.44
C ASN A 3 -4.31 -19.94 -2.35
N VAL A 4 -3.74 -19.73 -1.17
CA VAL A 4 -2.71 -18.69 -0.97
C VAL A 4 -1.41 -19.13 -1.65
N PRO A 5 -0.85 -18.33 -2.58
CA PRO A 5 0.40 -18.68 -3.26
C PRO A 5 1.57 -18.84 -2.28
N ALA A 6 2.51 -19.74 -2.60
CA ALA A 6 3.74 -19.86 -1.82
C ALA A 6 4.54 -18.54 -1.85
N GLY A 7 4.99 -18.08 -0.67
CA GLY A 7 5.73 -16.82 -0.53
C GLY A 7 4.88 -15.56 -0.68
N PHE A 8 3.54 -15.68 -0.59
CA PHE A 8 2.64 -14.54 -0.60
C PHE A 8 2.83 -13.68 0.67
N PRO A 9 2.91 -12.34 0.55
CA PRO A 9 3.09 -11.45 1.68
C PRO A 9 1.87 -11.47 2.61
N ILE A 10 2.12 -11.71 3.90
CA ILE A 10 1.12 -11.59 4.96
C ILE A 10 1.65 -10.53 5.93
N LEU A 11 0.88 -9.47 6.13
CA LEU A 11 1.23 -8.36 7.02
C LEU A 11 0.54 -8.57 8.35
N PHE A 12 1.26 -8.29 9.42
CA PHE A 12 0.78 -8.37 10.79
C PHE A 12 0.89 -7.00 11.47
N ASP A 13 -0.02 -6.69 12.37
CA ASP A 13 0.12 -5.59 13.32
C ASP A 13 0.94 -6.04 14.56
N ALA A 14 1.19 -5.13 15.50
CA ALA A 14 1.91 -5.39 16.75
C ALA A 14 1.25 -6.45 17.63
N ASP A 15 -0.07 -6.66 17.49
CA ASP A 15 -0.81 -7.71 18.21
C ASP A 15 -0.71 -9.08 17.51
N MET A 16 0.11 -9.20 16.46
CA MET A 16 0.26 -10.38 15.62
C MET A 16 -1.04 -10.79 14.93
N ALA A 17 -1.98 -9.86 14.76
CA ALA A 17 -3.17 -10.05 13.97
C ALA A 17 -2.88 -9.72 12.50
N ILE A 18 -3.51 -10.46 11.59
CA ILE A 18 -3.37 -10.21 10.16
C ILE A 18 -4.05 -8.87 9.85
N ILE A 19 -3.36 -8.01 9.12
CA ILE A 19 -3.95 -6.81 8.54
C ILE A 19 -4.82 -7.24 7.34
N GLU A 20 -6.04 -7.69 7.64
CA GLU A 20 -6.95 -8.33 6.68
C GLU A 20 -7.19 -7.49 5.42
N PRO A 21 -7.43 -6.16 5.48
CA PRO A 21 -7.60 -5.35 4.28
C PRO A 21 -6.39 -5.40 3.35
N ALA A 22 -5.16 -5.37 3.89
CA ALA A 22 -3.95 -5.47 3.09
C ALA A 22 -3.83 -6.85 2.44
N PHE A 23 -4.11 -7.91 3.19
CA PHE A 23 -4.10 -9.28 2.68
C PHE A 23 -5.08 -9.47 1.51
N VAL A 24 -6.33 -9.05 1.67
CA VAL A 24 -7.36 -9.17 0.63
C VAL A 24 -6.97 -8.36 -0.60
N TRP A 25 -6.50 -7.12 -0.43
CA TRP A 25 -6.08 -6.27 -1.54
C TRP A 25 -4.93 -6.88 -2.36
N LEU A 26 -3.94 -7.46 -1.68
CA LEU A 26 -2.82 -8.15 -2.32
C LEU A 26 -3.28 -9.42 -3.05
N MET A 27 -4.29 -10.12 -2.51
CA MET A 27 -4.84 -11.34 -3.12
C MET A 27 -5.57 -10.99 -4.42
N GLU A 28 -6.38 -9.94 -4.43
CA GLU A 28 -7.05 -9.46 -5.65
C GLU A 28 -6.02 -9.09 -6.75
N HIS A 29 -4.89 -8.47 -6.36
CA HIS A 29 -3.81 -8.17 -7.31
C HIS A 29 -3.10 -9.42 -7.85
N ALA A 30 -2.98 -10.48 -7.03
CA ALA A 30 -2.42 -11.75 -7.47
C ALA A 30 -3.34 -12.48 -8.46
N GLU A 31 -4.65 -12.46 -8.21
CA GLU A 31 -5.66 -13.12 -9.05
C GLU A 31 -5.81 -12.43 -10.42
N LEU A 32 -5.78 -11.10 -10.47
CA LEU A 32 -5.92 -10.33 -11.71
C LEU A 32 -4.76 -10.52 -12.69
N SER A 33 -3.58 -10.91 -12.20
CA SER A 33 -2.34 -10.74 -12.97
C SER A 33 -1.87 -12.00 -13.72
N GLY A 34 -2.36 -13.20 -13.38
CA GLY A 34 -2.19 -14.47 -14.14
C GLY A 34 -0.79 -14.90 -14.60
N ARG A 35 0.29 -14.19 -14.26
CA ARG A 35 1.64 -14.31 -14.83
C ARG A 35 2.70 -14.17 -13.73
N ALA A 36 3.93 -14.64 -13.97
CA ALA A 36 5.05 -14.53 -13.01
C ALA A 36 5.35 -13.08 -12.53
N HIS A 37 5.05 -12.06 -13.35
CA HIS A 37 5.17 -10.64 -12.96
C HIS A 37 4.16 -10.21 -11.87
N ALA A 38 3.08 -10.98 -11.67
CA ALA A 38 2.14 -10.81 -10.56
C ALA A 38 2.86 -10.94 -9.21
N THR A 39 3.73 -11.94 -9.08
CA THR A 39 4.38 -12.30 -7.83
C THR A 39 5.38 -11.23 -7.38
N GLU A 40 6.14 -10.65 -8.31
CA GLU A 40 7.06 -9.55 -7.99
C GLU A 40 6.30 -8.27 -7.63
N THR A 41 5.25 -7.94 -8.39
CA THR A 41 4.40 -6.77 -8.11
C THR A 41 3.73 -6.87 -6.74
N VAL A 42 3.14 -8.03 -6.42
CA VAL A 42 2.50 -8.30 -5.12
C VAL A 42 3.51 -8.24 -3.98
N ARG A 43 4.73 -8.75 -4.17
CA ARG A 43 5.80 -8.63 -3.17
C ARG A 43 6.16 -7.17 -2.92
N THR A 44 6.41 -6.40 -3.98
CA THR A 44 6.71 -4.96 -3.87
C THR A 44 5.57 -4.20 -3.20
N TYR A 45 4.32 -4.52 -3.52
CA TYR A 45 3.16 -3.92 -2.87
C TYR A 45 3.06 -4.31 -1.40
N GLY A 46 3.34 -5.56 -1.06
CA GLY A 46 3.42 -6.03 0.32
C GLY A 46 4.49 -5.27 1.12
N GLU A 47 5.68 -5.06 0.55
CA GLU A 47 6.75 -4.26 1.17
C GLU A 47 6.35 -2.80 1.39
N HIS A 48 5.69 -2.19 0.40
CA HIS A 48 5.21 -0.81 0.52
C HIS A 48 4.12 -0.67 1.59
N LEU A 49 3.16 -1.61 1.62
CA LEU A 49 2.11 -1.61 2.63
C LEU A 49 2.66 -1.88 4.02
N HIS A 50 3.63 -2.79 4.15
CA HIS A 50 4.29 -3.04 5.42
C HIS A 50 4.90 -1.75 5.98
N ASP A 51 5.68 -1.04 5.17
CA ASP A 51 6.30 0.23 5.56
C ASP A 51 5.28 1.32 5.93
N TRP A 52 4.10 1.32 5.28
CA TRP A 52 3.00 2.21 5.62
C TRP A 52 2.33 1.85 6.94
N PHE A 53 1.91 0.59 7.14
CA PHE A 53 1.26 0.14 8.37
C PHE A 53 2.19 0.24 9.59
N ASP A 54 3.48 -0.07 9.42
CA ASP A 54 4.51 0.18 10.43
C ASP A 54 4.61 1.67 10.81
N SER A 55 4.49 2.57 9.83
CA SER A 55 4.50 4.02 10.10
C SER A 55 3.26 4.52 10.85
N LEU A 56 2.10 3.93 10.56
CA LEU A 56 0.84 4.22 11.24
C LEU A 56 0.91 3.75 12.70
N GLU A 57 1.40 2.53 12.91
CA GLU A 57 1.61 1.94 14.24
C GLU A 57 2.56 2.76 15.09
N GLN A 58 3.73 3.15 14.55
CA GLN A 58 4.67 4.04 15.24
C GLN A 58 4.07 5.40 15.60
N SER A 59 3.04 5.84 14.87
CA SER A 59 2.33 7.09 15.11
C SER A 59 1.08 6.92 15.99
N GLY A 60 0.69 5.69 16.32
CA GLY A 60 -0.56 5.38 17.02
C GLY A 60 -1.82 5.75 16.24
N ILE A 61 -1.76 5.71 14.90
CA ILE A 61 -2.86 6.11 14.02
C ILE A 61 -3.51 4.86 13.44
N GLU A 62 -4.83 4.72 13.60
CA GLU A 62 -5.58 3.66 12.93
C GLU A 62 -5.71 4.00 11.43
N TRP A 63 -5.58 2.99 10.56
CA TRP A 63 -5.45 3.26 9.11
C TRP A 63 -6.68 3.91 8.48
N ARG A 64 -7.90 3.67 8.97
CA ARG A 64 -9.12 4.34 8.51
C ARG A 64 -9.22 5.78 9.01
N GLU A 65 -8.47 6.14 10.05
CA GLU A 65 -8.36 7.50 10.57
C GLU A 65 -7.24 8.32 9.90
N ALA A 66 -6.44 7.72 9.03
CA ALA A 66 -5.41 8.43 8.31
C ALA A 66 -6.01 9.56 7.47
N ASP A 67 -5.33 10.70 7.39
CA ASP A 67 -5.70 11.82 6.53
C ASP A 67 -4.53 12.24 5.62
N GLU A 68 -4.73 13.31 4.84
CA GLU A 68 -3.72 13.81 3.90
C GLU A 68 -2.43 14.22 4.63
N ARG A 69 -2.53 14.69 5.87
CA ARG A 69 -1.37 15.08 6.68
C ARG A 69 -0.57 13.87 7.12
N VAL A 70 -1.23 12.76 7.44
CA VAL A 70 -0.54 11.49 7.77
C VAL A 70 0.25 10.98 6.57
N ILE A 71 -0.34 11.00 5.37
CA ILE A 71 0.36 10.59 4.14
C ILE A 71 1.52 11.55 3.82
N ALA A 72 1.32 12.86 4.01
CA ALA A 72 2.38 13.85 3.83
C ALA A 72 3.53 13.64 4.83
N ALA A 73 3.23 13.35 6.09
CA ALA A 73 4.22 13.05 7.12
C ALA A 73 5.01 11.79 6.78
N TYR A 74 4.35 10.73 6.33
CA TYR A 74 4.99 9.51 5.84
C TYR A 74 5.95 9.78 4.67
N ARG A 75 5.51 10.59 3.69
CA ARG A 75 6.36 11.02 2.57
C ARG A 75 7.56 11.83 3.05
N ASN A 76 7.35 12.79 3.94
CA ASN A 76 8.39 13.68 4.45
C ASN A 76 9.42 12.91 5.28
N ARG A 77 8.99 11.93 6.09
CA ARG A 77 9.88 11.02 6.82
C ARG A 77 10.88 10.35 5.89
N MET A 78 10.45 9.85 4.73
CA MET A 78 11.35 9.24 3.74
C MET A 78 12.22 10.25 2.97
N LEU A 79 11.80 11.50 2.87
CA LEU A 79 12.62 12.57 2.28
C LEU A 79 13.74 13.03 3.21
N GLU A 80 13.47 13.03 4.51
CA GLU A 80 14.36 13.58 5.55
C GLU A 80 15.27 12.52 6.15
N ASN A 81 14.85 11.26 6.18
CA ASN A 81 15.58 10.16 6.81
C ASN A 81 16.05 9.12 5.80
N PRO A 82 17.26 8.55 5.97
CA PRO A 82 17.71 7.44 5.16
C PRO A 82 16.88 6.18 5.42
N SER A 83 16.92 5.25 4.46
CA SER A 83 16.32 3.93 4.60
C SER A 83 16.91 3.19 5.79
N ALA A 84 16.06 2.69 6.68
CA ALA A 84 16.48 1.83 7.79
C ALA A 84 17.18 0.54 7.30
N HIS A 85 16.86 0.10 6.07
CA HIS A 85 17.41 -1.11 5.48
C HIS A 85 18.79 -0.91 4.84
N THR A 86 19.01 0.24 4.18
CA THR A 86 20.23 0.46 3.38
C THR A 86 21.14 1.56 3.92
N GLY A 87 20.66 2.36 4.89
CA GLY A 87 21.34 3.54 5.41
C GLY A 87 21.45 4.69 4.42
N LYS A 88 20.88 4.58 3.22
CA LYS A 88 20.96 5.59 2.16
C LYS A 88 19.67 6.40 2.03
N PRO A 89 19.72 7.66 1.60
CA PRO A 89 18.53 8.43 1.24
C PRO A 89 17.67 7.69 0.23
N TYR A 90 16.35 7.76 0.37
CA TYR A 90 15.43 7.19 -0.60
C TYR A 90 15.50 7.97 -1.92
N ALA A 91 15.55 7.26 -3.04
CA ALA A 91 15.33 7.88 -4.34
C ALA A 91 13.89 8.40 -4.42
N ARG A 92 13.68 9.57 -5.05
CA ARG A 92 12.33 10.13 -5.23
C ARG A 92 11.36 9.15 -5.91
N THR A 93 11.87 8.31 -6.82
CA THR A 93 11.11 7.26 -7.48
C THR A 93 10.59 6.21 -6.50
N THR A 94 11.40 5.80 -5.52
CA THR A 94 11.00 4.88 -4.44
C THR A 94 9.91 5.49 -3.56
N ILE A 95 10.10 6.75 -3.15
CA ILE A 95 9.11 7.48 -2.33
C ILE A 95 7.77 7.56 -3.07
N ASN A 96 7.80 7.96 -4.34
CA ASN A 96 6.60 8.05 -5.17
C ASN A 96 5.93 6.69 -5.37
N ALA A 97 6.70 5.62 -5.56
CA ALA A 97 6.14 4.27 -5.72
C ALA A 97 5.43 3.79 -4.44
N ARG A 98 6.03 4.03 -3.27
CA ARG A 98 5.42 3.73 -1.96
C ARG A 98 4.13 4.50 -1.76
N VAL A 99 4.15 5.82 -1.89
CA VAL A 99 2.96 6.68 -1.77
C VAL A 99 1.87 6.27 -2.78
N SER A 100 2.24 5.99 -4.03
CA SER A 100 1.27 5.55 -5.04
C SER A 100 0.60 4.22 -4.67
N THR A 101 1.34 3.31 -4.04
CA THR A 101 0.78 2.03 -3.57
C THR A 101 -0.21 2.24 -2.43
N VAL A 102 0.12 3.11 -1.48
CA VAL A 102 -0.79 3.52 -0.39
C VAL A 102 -2.06 4.15 -0.96
N CYS A 103 -1.94 5.05 -1.95
CA CYS A 103 -3.10 5.63 -2.60
C CYS A 103 -3.98 4.59 -3.30
N ARG A 104 -3.39 3.57 -3.95
CA ARG A 104 -4.13 2.48 -4.59
C ARG A 104 -4.89 1.64 -3.57
N PHE A 105 -4.26 1.34 -2.44
CA PHE A 105 -4.90 0.63 -1.35
C PHE A 105 -6.11 1.40 -0.79
N TYR A 106 -5.98 2.71 -0.54
CA TYR A 106 -7.10 3.52 -0.05
C TYR A 106 -8.21 3.72 -1.08
N GLY A 107 -7.87 3.87 -2.37
CA GLY A 107 -8.87 3.90 -3.44
C GLY A 107 -9.69 2.62 -3.48
N TRP A 108 -9.01 1.47 -3.42
CA TRP A 108 -9.68 0.18 -3.31
C TRP A 108 -10.51 0.03 -2.02
N ALA A 109 -9.97 0.47 -0.87
CA ALA A 109 -10.67 0.36 0.41
C ALA A 109 -11.97 1.18 0.40
N LEU A 110 -11.97 2.34 -0.26
CA LEU A 110 -13.16 3.15 -0.47
C LEU A 110 -14.16 2.42 -1.37
N ASP A 111 -13.72 1.87 -2.50
CA ASP A 111 -14.57 1.13 -3.44
C ASP A 111 -15.22 -0.11 -2.79
N LYS A 112 -14.53 -0.74 -1.83
CA LYS A 112 -15.04 -1.87 -1.03
C LYS A 112 -15.90 -1.45 0.16
N GLY A 113 -16.04 -0.15 0.44
CA GLY A 113 -16.78 0.37 1.59
C GLY A 113 -16.12 0.05 2.95
N LEU A 114 -14.80 -0.15 2.98
CA LEU A 114 -14.04 -0.38 4.22
C LEU A 114 -13.71 0.91 4.96
N ILE A 115 -13.84 2.05 4.27
CA ILE A 115 -13.70 3.42 4.77
C ILE A 115 -14.81 4.28 4.17
N ASP A 116 -15.23 5.30 4.89
CA ASP A 116 -16.31 6.21 4.45
C ASP A 116 -15.80 7.37 3.58
N HIS A 117 -14.49 7.64 3.64
CA HIS A 117 -13.87 8.73 2.88
C HIS A 117 -12.41 8.40 2.53
N CYS A 118 -11.95 8.95 1.41
CA CYS A 118 -10.55 8.82 1.01
C CYS A 118 -9.68 9.78 1.85
N PRO A 119 -8.52 9.35 2.37
CA PRO A 119 -7.62 10.22 3.13
C PRO A 119 -7.00 11.35 2.30
N PHE A 120 -7.10 11.29 0.98
CA PHE A 120 -6.58 12.32 0.07
C PHE A 120 -7.59 12.67 -1.00
N ARG A 121 -7.40 13.83 -1.62
CA ARG A 121 -8.17 14.19 -2.80
C ARG A 121 -7.66 13.40 -4.00
N LEU A 122 -8.50 12.52 -4.53
CA LEU A 122 -8.29 11.92 -5.84
C LEU A 122 -8.29 13.03 -6.89
N THR A 123 -7.14 13.24 -7.53
CA THR A 123 -7.03 14.09 -8.73
C THR A 123 -7.23 13.24 -9.98
N GLU A 124 -7.65 13.82 -11.11
CA GLU A 124 -7.83 13.07 -12.36
C GLU A 124 -6.57 12.27 -12.76
N LYS A 125 -5.37 12.82 -12.52
CA LYS A 125 -4.11 12.09 -12.73
C LYS A 125 -3.98 10.87 -11.83
N MET A 126 -4.36 10.98 -10.56
CA MET A 126 -4.36 9.84 -9.64
C MET A 126 -5.43 8.84 -10.02
N THR A 127 -6.65 9.26 -10.33
CA THR A 127 -7.72 8.39 -10.83
C THR A 127 -7.27 7.60 -12.05
N LEU A 128 -6.66 8.23 -13.05
CA LEU A 128 -6.08 7.54 -14.21
C LEU A 128 -4.93 6.56 -13.83
N MET A 129 -4.16 6.84 -12.77
CA MET A 129 -3.13 5.95 -12.25
C MET A 129 -3.70 4.77 -11.45
N LEU A 130 -4.89 4.93 -10.84
CA LEU A 130 -5.64 3.88 -10.14
C LEU A 130 -6.35 2.99 -11.16
N ASP A 131 -7.07 3.59 -12.10
CA ASP A 131 -7.82 2.92 -13.17
C ASP A 131 -6.88 2.23 -14.17
N GLY A 132 -5.71 2.81 -14.43
CA GLY A 132 -4.72 2.28 -15.37
C GLY A 132 -4.06 0.96 -14.93
N ALA A 133 -4.28 0.51 -13.69
CA ALA A 133 -3.90 -0.82 -13.22
C ALA A 133 -4.87 -1.92 -13.70
N TYR A 134 -6.05 -1.57 -14.21
CA TYR A 134 -6.96 -2.48 -14.90
C TYR A 134 -6.97 -2.18 -16.40
N ARG A 135 -6.04 -2.80 -17.13
CA ARG A 135 -6.22 -3.05 -18.57
C ARG A 135 -6.46 -4.54 -18.75
N PRO A 136 -7.70 -5.00 -19.03
CA PRO A 136 -7.89 -6.35 -19.53
C PRO A 136 -7.25 -6.37 -20.92
N GLY A 137 -6.10 -7.03 -21.03
CA GLY A 137 -5.42 -7.34 -22.28
C GLY A 137 -5.38 -8.84 -22.46
#